data_AF-A0A357IAS3-F1
#
_entry.id   AF-A0A357IAS3-F1
#
_cell.length_a   1.000
_cell.length_b   1.000
_cell.length_c   1.000
_cell.angle_alpha   90.00
_cell.angle_beta   90.00
_cell.angle_gamma   90.00
#
_symmetry.space_group_name_H-M   'P 1'
#
loop_
_entity.id
_entity.type
_entity.pdbx_description
1 polymer ?
#
loop_
_entity_poly.entity_id
_entity_poly.type
_entity_poly.pdbx_seq_one_letter_code
_entity_poly.pdbx_strand_id
1 'polypeptide(L)'
;MRRWSRRYRSALKPLSLMIALAATTACSIAPTPKIDTQPQPTATPGCTDRYHWLETYAQIPPDALNQEVALIDQALTEQNNACTRLRFAILMATPRAAVQSDGRAILLYDALRNDPSLSPADQRFVNAQLAHIRQREKLRRQALALGERCADKHRSPPGNAQ
;
A
#
# COMPACT_ATOMS: atom_id res chain seq x y z
N MET A 1 -26.06 -6.58 35.25
CA MET A 1 -25.70 -5.49 36.18
C MET A 1 -24.90 -6.06 37.36
N ARG A 2 -23.56 -5.92 37.36
CA ARG A 2 -22.74 -6.13 38.57
C ARG A 2 -21.65 -5.06 38.60
N ARG A 3 -21.44 -4.53 39.80
CA ARG A 3 -20.80 -3.27 40.18
C ARG A 3 -19.47 -3.58 40.87
N TRP A 4 -18.52 -2.66 40.71
CA TRP A 4 -17.38 -2.35 41.60
C TRP A 4 -16.16 -3.29 41.41
N SER A 5 -14.91 -2.82 41.42
CA SER A 5 -14.32 -1.87 42.37
C SER A 5 -13.06 -1.17 41.83
N ARG A 6 -12.96 0.13 42.14
CA ARG A 6 -11.75 0.98 42.11
C ARG A 6 -10.67 0.48 43.07
N ARG A 7 -9.42 0.94 42.83
CA ARG A 7 -8.26 1.22 43.74
C ARG A 7 -6.99 0.53 43.21
N TYR A 8 -5.77 1.07 43.22
CA TYR A 8 -5.15 2.26 43.84
C TYR A 8 -3.72 2.45 43.29
N ARG A 9 -3.22 3.70 43.39
CA ARG A 9 -1.82 4.15 43.67
C ARG A 9 -0.75 3.89 42.59
N SER A 10 -0.25 4.91 41.91
CA SER A 10 0.68 5.98 42.40
C SER A 10 2.03 5.43 42.84
N ALA A 11 3.03 5.52 41.95
CA ALA A 11 4.45 5.52 42.31
C ALA A 11 5.21 6.48 41.37
N LEU A 12 5.17 7.76 41.73
CA LEU A 12 6.18 8.77 41.35
C LEU A 12 7.42 8.54 42.21
N LYS A 13 8.63 8.65 41.62
CA LYS A 13 9.94 9.00 42.27
C LYS A 13 11.09 8.83 41.26
N PRO A 14 12.26 9.47 41.45
CA PRO A 14 12.49 10.91 41.49
C PRO A 14 13.58 11.36 40.48
N LEU A 15 13.60 12.67 40.19
CA LEU A 15 14.67 13.38 39.51
C LEU A 15 16.00 13.27 40.27
N SER A 16 17.05 12.76 39.61
CA SER A 16 18.43 12.89 40.08
C SER A 16 19.16 13.90 39.19
N LEU A 17 19.30 15.10 39.73
CA LEU A 17 20.12 16.20 39.25
C LEU A 17 21.53 16.01 39.85
N MET A 18 22.54 15.76 39.00
CA MET A 18 23.95 15.85 39.41
C MET A 18 24.64 16.88 38.55
N ILE A 19 24.93 18.02 39.19
CA ILE A 19 25.81 19.07 38.69
C ILE A 19 27.22 18.68 39.14
N ALA A 20 28.15 18.54 38.21
CA ALA A 20 29.58 18.53 38.51
C ALA A 20 30.29 19.47 37.55
N LEU A 21 30.70 20.60 38.12
CA LEU A 21 31.50 21.64 37.51
C LEU A 21 32.98 21.20 37.57
N ALA A 22 33.67 21.11 36.44
CA ALA A 22 35.13 21.04 36.43
C ALA A 22 35.65 21.83 35.23
N ALA A 23 36.22 23.00 35.53
CA ALA A 23 36.94 23.85 34.60
C ALA A 23 38.43 23.51 34.67
N THR A 24 39.06 23.23 33.53
CA THR A 24 40.50 23.36 33.34
C THR A 24 40.81 23.82 31.90
N THR A 25 41.50 24.94 31.83
CA THR A 25 42.25 25.59 30.73
C THR A 25 43.39 24.65 30.22
N ALA A 26 44.01 24.72 29.03
CA ALA A 26 44.24 25.77 28.02
C ALA A 26 44.74 25.17 26.66
N CYS A 27 44.59 25.97 25.59
CA CYS A 27 45.39 26.16 24.35
C CYS A 27 46.05 25.00 23.54
N SER A 28 45.66 24.85 22.26
CA SER A 28 46.54 24.95 21.06
C SER A 28 45.81 24.79 19.69
N ILE A 29 45.70 25.90 18.96
CA ILE A 29 45.95 26.15 17.51
C ILE A 29 45.48 25.15 16.40
N ALA A 30 44.49 25.64 15.62
CA ALA A 30 44.28 25.61 14.14
C ALA A 30 43.80 24.32 13.41
N PRO A 31 43.34 24.39 12.13
CA PRO A 31 41.99 24.82 11.71
C PRO A 31 41.26 23.80 10.78
N THR A 32 40.02 24.13 10.39
CA THR A 32 39.16 23.58 9.30
C THR A 32 38.23 22.38 9.63
N PRO A 33 37.20 22.12 8.80
CA PRO A 33 35.88 22.77 8.86
C PRO A 33 34.80 21.73 9.17
N LYS A 34 33.92 21.96 10.15
CA LYS A 34 32.72 21.14 10.27
C LYS A 34 31.63 21.77 9.42
N ILE A 35 31.60 21.29 8.18
CA ILE A 35 30.44 21.23 7.30
C ILE A 35 29.20 21.11 8.18
N ASP A 36 28.31 22.11 8.12
CA ASP A 36 26.92 21.92 8.50
C ASP A 36 26.39 20.80 7.61
N THR A 37 26.50 19.57 8.11
CA THR A 37 25.79 18.43 7.54
C THR A 37 24.33 18.70 7.83
N GLN A 38 23.71 19.49 6.95
CA GLN A 38 22.27 19.51 6.79
C GLN A 38 21.85 18.04 6.79
N PRO A 39 20.96 17.58 7.70
CA PRO A 39 20.52 16.20 7.66
C PRO A 39 19.97 15.97 6.27
N GLN A 40 20.69 15.19 5.46
CA GLN A 40 20.19 14.75 4.17
C GLN A 40 18.84 14.12 4.46
N PRO A 41 17.78 14.49 3.73
CA PRO A 41 16.51 13.78 3.84
C PRO A 41 16.84 12.32 3.62
N THR A 42 16.70 11.51 4.67
CA THR A 42 16.80 10.07 4.58
C THR A 42 15.77 9.68 3.55
N ALA A 43 16.22 9.33 2.34
CA ALA A 43 15.33 8.90 1.29
C ALA A 43 14.48 7.80 1.89
N THR A 44 13.18 8.06 2.05
CA THR A 44 12.25 7.06 2.53
C THR A 44 12.45 5.86 1.62
N PRO A 45 12.82 4.68 2.14
CA PRO A 45 13.02 3.51 1.30
C PRO A 45 11.71 3.30 0.55
N GLY A 46 11.73 3.58 -0.75
CA GLY A 46 10.54 3.47 -1.60
C GLY A 46 10.08 2.02 -1.65
N CYS A 47 8.94 1.77 -2.28
CA CYS A 47 8.48 0.41 -2.48
C CYS A 47 9.30 -0.25 -3.62
N THR A 48 10.56 -0.57 -3.34
CA THR A 48 11.57 -1.02 -4.31
C THR A 48 11.16 -2.30 -5.02
N ASP A 49 10.38 -3.14 -4.35
CA ASP A 49 10.07 -4.49 -4.82
C ASP A 49 8.78 -4.56 -5.64
N ARG A 50 8.18 -3.43 -6.02
CA ARG A 50 6.89 -3.39 -6.74
C ARG A 50 6.86 -4.20 -8.04
N TYR A 51 7.96 -4.20 -8.80
CA TYR A 51 8.08 -5.00 -10.01
C TYR A 51 8.25 -6.48 -9.69
N HIS A 52 9.04 -6.80 -8.67
CA HIS A 52 9.19 -8.17 -8.19
C HIS A 52 7.86 -8.75 -7.70
N TRP A 53 7.05 -7.98 -6.95
CA TRP A 53 5.71 -8.42 -6.54
C TRP A 53 4.82 -8.72 -7.75
N LEU A 54 4.83 -7.86 -8.77
CA LEU A 54 4.04 -8.06 -9.99
C LEU A 54 4.43 -9.36 -10.71
N GLU A 55 5.73 -9.61 -10.87
CA GLU A 55 6.25 -10.82 -11.50
C GLU A 55 5.94 -12.07 -10.69
N THR A 56 6.16 -12.01 -9.37
CA THR A 56 5.88 -13.11 -8.45
C THR A 56 4.39 -13.46 -8.49
N TYR A 57 3.48 -12.48 -8.33
CA TYR A 57 2.04 -12.75 -8.29
C TYR A 57 1.48 -13.27 -9.62
N ALA A 58 2.09 -12.93 -10.75
CA ALA A 58 1.71 -13.51 -12.04
C ALA A 58 2.02 -15.01 -12.17
N GLN A 59 2.88 -15.56 -11.30
CA GLN A 59 3.37 -16.94 -11.34
C GLN A 59 2.81 -17.82 -10.22
N ILE A 60 2.30 -17.23 -9.13
CA ILE A 60 1.73 -17.99 -8.00
C ILE A 60 0.44 -18.71 -8.41
N PRO A 61 0.23 -19.97 -8.01
CA PRO A 61 -1.03 -20.69 -8.24
C PRO A 61 -2.22 -20.10 -7.45
N PRO A 62 -3.47 -20.25 -7.93
CA PRO A 62 -4.64 -19.63 -7.31
C PRO A 62 -4.81 -19.86 -5.80
N ASP A 63 -4.52 -21.06 -5.31
CA ASP A 63 -4.68 -21.40 -3.89
C ASP A 63 -3.70 -20.65 -3.00
N ALA A 64 -2.46 -20.47 -3.47
CA ALA A 64 -1.43 -19.69 -2.77
C ALA A 64 -1.69 -18.18 -2.86
N LEU A 65 -2.38 -17.69 -3.89
CA LEU A 65 -2.81 -16.29 -3.97
C LEU A 65 -3.83 -15.94 -2.88
N ASN A 66 -4.74 -16.85 -2.52
CA ASN A 66 -5.70 -16.62 -1.43
C ASN A 66 -5.01 -16.49 -0.06
N GLN A 67 -3.95 -17.29 0.17
CA GLN A 67 -3.13 -17.20 1.38
C GLN A 67 -2.39 -15.86 1.44
N GLU A 68 -1.79 -15.41 0.32
CA GLU A 68 -1.15 -14.10 0.23
C GLU A 68 -2.13 -12.95 0.48
N VAL A 69 -3.37 -13.04 -0.01
CA VAL A 69 -4.41 -12.04 0.30
C VAL A 69 -4.63 -11.94 1.80
N ALA A 70 -4.80 -13.07 2.49
CA ALA A 70 -5.04 -13.08 3.93
C ALA A 70 -3.85 -12.50 4.72
N LEU A 71 -2.62 -12.84 4.32
CA LEU A 71 -1.40 -12.32 4.95
C LEU A 71 -1.27 -10.81 4.78
N ILE A 72 -1.56 -10.28 3.58
CA ILE A 72 -1.47 -8.85 3.33
C ILE A 72 -2.63 -8.10 4.00
N ASP A 73 -3.83 -8.67 4.07
CA ASP A 73 -4.97 -8.07 4.77
C ASP A 73 -4.70 -7.94 6.28
N GLN A 74 -4.08 -8.96 6.88
CA GLN A 74 -3.56 -8.88 8.24
C GLN A 74 -2.49 -7.78 8.36
N ALA A 75 -1.51 -7.76 7.45
CA ALA A 75 -0.47 -6.74 7.44
C ALA A 75 -1.02 -5.32 7.25
N LEU A 76 -2.13 -5.12 6.54
CA LEU A 76 -2.81 -3.83 6.43
C LEU A 76 -3.43 -3.38 7.76
N THR A 77 -3.92 -4.33 8.55
CA THR A 77 -4.48 -4.05 9.87
C THR A 77 -3.39 -3.66 10.86
N GLU A 78 -2.22 -4.31 10.78
CA GLU A 78 -1.09 -4.06 11.68
C GLU A 78 -0.23 -2.86 11.24
N GLN A 79 0.01 -2.74 9.94
CA GLN A 79 0.98 -1.84 9.33
C GLN A 79 0.35 -1.21 8.07
N ASN A 80 -0.60 -0.30 8.30
CA ASN A 80 -1.30 0.45 7.26
C ASN A 80 -0.40 1.51 6.57
N ASN A 81 0.74 1.08 6.04
CA ASN A 81 1.66 1.93 5.28
C ASN A 81 1.35 1.87 3.77
N ALA A 82 1.90 2.82 3.00
CA ALA A 82 1.62 2.90 1.57
C ALA A 82 2.20 1.72 0.77
N CYS A 83 3.32 1.12 1.19
CA CYS A 83 3.90 -0.03 0.49
C CYS A 83 3.07 -1.30 0.69
N THR A 84 2.52 -1.55 1.87
CA THR A 84 1.58 -2.67 2.11
C THR A 84 0.32 -2.48 1.27
N ARG A 85 -0.24 -1.26 1.23
CA ARG A 85 -1.38 -0.92 0.37
C ARG A 85 -1.05 -1.11 -1.12
N LEU A 86 0.15 -0.72 -1.56
CA LEU A 86 0.60 -0.91 -2.94
C LEU A 86 0.77 -2.39 -3.30
N ARG A 87 1.41 -3.17 -2.42
CA ARG A 87 1.56 -4.62 -2.57
C ARG A 87 0.20 -5.29 -2.70
N PHE A 88 -0.76 -4.88 -1.87
CA PHE A 88 -2.14 -5.37 -1.95
C PHE A 88 -2.83 -4.99 -3.25
N ALA A 89 -2.69 -3.74 -3.69
CA ALA A 89 -3.27 -3.26 -4.95
C ALA A 89 -2.74 -4.06 -6.16
N ILE A 90 -1.44 -4.39 -6.17
CA ILE A 90 -0.82 -5.22 -7.20
C ILE A 90 -1.41 -6.63 -7.17
N LEU A 91 -1.50 -7.27 -6.01
CA LEU A 91 -2.07 -8.62 -5.88
C LEU A 91 -3.51 -8.70 -6.42
N MET A 92 -4.36 -7.72 -6.06
CA MET A 92 -5.76 -7.66 -6.50
C MET A 92 -5.93 -7.36 -8.00
N ALA A 93 -4.93 -6.74 -8.62
CA ALA A 93 -4.92 -6.41 -10.04
C ALA A 93 -4.42 -7.56 -10.93
N THR A 94 -3.86 -8.62 -10.35
CA THR A 94 -3.27 -9.73 -11.09
C THR A 94 -4.37 -10.59 -11.74
N PRO A 95 -4.32 -10.80 -13.07
CA PRO A 95 -5.42 -11.44 -13.83
C PRO A 95 -5.56 -12.96 -13.60
N ARG A 96 -4.64 -13.57 -12.86
CA ARG A 96 -4.65 -15.02 -12.59
C ARG A 96 -5.25 -15.38 -11.24
N ALA A 97 -5.61 -14.38 -10.45
CA ALA A 97 -6.07 -14.60 -9.10
C ALA A 97 -7.57 -14.92 -9.10
N ALA A 98 -8.00 -15.95 -8.35
CA ALA A 98 -9.42 -16.14 -8.01
C ALA A 98 -10.00 -14.92 -7.26
N VAL A 99 -9.11 -14.10 -6.70
CA VAL A 99 -9.35 -12.84 -5.99
C VAL A 99 -9.23 -11.60 -6.89
N GLN A 100 -9.04 -11.75 -8.21
CA GLN A 100 -8.96 -10.61 -9.11
C GLN A 100 -10.22 -9.75 -8.96
N SER A 101 -10.03 -8.50 -8.58
CA SER A 101 -11.11 -7.53 -8.47
C SER A 101 -10.60 -6.19 -8.96
N ASP A 102 -10.77 -5.95 -10.26
CA ASP A 102 -10.34 -4.70 -10.91
C ASP A 102 -10.93 -3.48 -10.18
N GLY A 103 -12.19 -3.56 -9.74
CA GLY A 103 -12.82 -2.51 -8.93
C GLY A 103 -12.12 -2.25 -7.59
N ARG A 104 -11.79 -3.30 -6.83
CA ARG A 104 -11.11 -3.15 -5.54
C ARG A 104 -9.66 -2.70 -5.72
N ALA A 105 -8.97 -3.18 -6.76
CA ALA A 105 -7.64 -2.71 -7.13
C ALA A 105 -7.65 -1.22 -7.51
N ILE A 106 -8.62 -0.77 -8.32
CA ILE A 106 -8.79 0.65 -8.68
C ILE A 106 -8.92 1.53 -7.42
N LEU A 107 -9.77 1.14 -6.46
CA LEU A 107 -9.94 1.89 -5.20
C LEU A 107 -8.63 2.02 -4.41
N LEU A 108 -7.84 0.95 -4.33
CA LEU A 108 -6.54 0.96 -3.65
C LEU A 108 -5.54 1.86 -4.38
N TYR A 109 -5.44 1.76 -5.71
CA TYR A 109 -4.56 2.63 -6.50
C TYR A 109 -4.99 4.09 -6.48
N ASP A 110 -6.29 4.40 -6.49
CA ASP A 110 -6.80 5.77 -6.37
C ASP A 110 -6.47 6.38 -5.00
N ALA A 111 -6.53 5.59 -3.91
CA ALA A 111 -6.10 6.02 -2.60
C ALA A 111 -4.58 6.30 -2.54
N LEU A 112 -3.77 5.46 -3.21
CA LEU A 112 -2.31 5.60 -3.27
C LEU A 112 -1.85 6.76 -4.16
N ARG A 113 -2.62 7.11 -5.19
CA ARG A 113 -2.26 8.17 -6.13
C ARG A 113 -2.00 9.50 -5.45
N ASN A 114 -2.71 9.81 -4.38
CA ASN A 114 -2.58 11.06 -3.63
C ASN A 114 -1.80 10.88 -2.31
N ASP A 115 -1.16 9.74 -2.10
CA ASP A 115 -0.45 9.45 -0.87
C ASP A 115 0.93 10.14 -0.86
N PRO A 116 1.21 11.05 0.09
CA PRO A 116 2.47 11.78 0.14
C PRO A 116 3.65 10.92 0.62
N SER A 117 3.41 9.73 1.16
CA SER A 117 4.46 8.82 1.63
C SER A 117 5.11 8.00 0.51
N LEU A 118 4.52 8.01 -0.69
CA LEU A 118 5.10 7.33 -1.86
C LEU A 118 6.19 8.16 -2.52
N SER A 119 7.22 7.47 -3.02
CA SER A 119 8.23 8.11 -3.85
C SER A 119 7.64 8.54 -5.20
N PRO A 120 8.21 9.54 -5.90
CA PRO A 120 7.76 9.92 -7.23
C PRO A 120 7.79 8.76 -8.25
N ALA A 121 8.70 7.80 -8.08
CA ALA A 121 8.77 6.61 -8.91
C ALA A 121 7.59 5.66 -8.67
N ASP A 122 7.21 5.47 -7.40
CA ASP A 122 6.05 4.65 -7.01
C ASP A 122 4.75 5.30 -7.48
N GLN A 123 4.66 6.63 -7.40
CA GLN A 123 3.49 7.37 -7.86
C GLN A 123 3.30 7.27 -9.39
N ARG A 124 4.40 7.32 -10.16
CA ARG A 124 4.36 7.05 -11.61
C ARG A 124 3.90 5.61 -11.90
N PHE A 125 4.39 4.65 -11.13
CA PHE A 125 3.95 3.25 -11.25
C PHE A 125 2.45 3.09 -10.96
N VAL A 126 1.96 3.67 -9.85
CA VAL A 126 0.55 3.68 -9.47
C VAL A 126 -0.32 4.25 -10.60
N ASN A 127 0.07 5.40 -11.17
CA ASN A 127 -0.68 6.03 -12.25
C ASN A 127 -0.73 5.15 -13.52
N ALA A 128 0.39 4.51 -13.88
CA ALA A 128 0.46 3.61 -15.03
C ALA A 128 -0.42 2.37 -14.83
N GLN A 129 -0.34 1.74 -13.66
CA GLN A 129 -1.16 0.57 -13.32
C GLN A 129 -2.66 0.91 -13.30
N LEU A 130 -3.03 2.04 -12.70
CA LEU A 130 -4.41 2.50 -12.66
C LEU A 130 -5.00 2.71 -14.06
N ALA A 131 -4.23 3.32 -14.98
CA ALA A 131 -4.65 3.48 -16.37
C ALA A 131 -4.87 2.13 -17.06
N HIS A 132 -3.95 1.18 -16.87
CA HIS A 132 -4.03 -0.16 -17.44
C HIS A 132 -5.25 -0.94 -16.93
N ILE A 133 -5.48 -0.94 -15.60
CA ILE A 133 -6.61 -1.67 -14.98
C ILE A 133 -7.95 -1.06 -15.43
N ARG A 134 -8.06 0.27 -15.51
CA ARG A 134 -9.27 0.94 -16.01
C ARG A 134 -9.57 0.59 -17.46
N GLN A 135 -8.54 0.52 -18.31
CA GLN A 135 -8.71 0.11 -19.70
C GLN A 135 -9.17 -1.35 -19.79
N ARG A 136 -8.58 -2.25 -18.99
CA ARG A 136 -9.02 -3.65 -18.92
C ARG A 136 -10.47 -3.78 -18.48
N GLU A 137 -10.86 -3.09 -17.42
CA GLU A 137 -12.23 -3.08 -16.91
C GLU A 137 -13.23 -2.55 -17.97
N LYS A 138 -12.85 -1.49 -18.70
CA LYS A 138 -13.65 -0.96 -19.81
C LYS A 138 -13.85 -2.01 -20.91
N LEU A 139 -12.77 -2.67 -21.35
CA LEU A 139 -12.82 -3.71 -22.38
C LEU A 139 -13.66 -4.91 -21.92
N ARG A 140 -13.52 -5.33 -20.66
CA ARG A 140 -14.33 -6.40 -20.06
C ARG A 140 -15.82 -6.07 -20.12
N ARG A 141 -16.22 -4.86 -19.74
CA ARG A 141 -17.64 -4.43 -19.81
C ARG A 141 -18.17 -4.41 -21.24
N GLN A 142 -17.36 -3.96 -22.20
CA GLN A 142 -17.74 -3.97 -23.61
C GLN A 142 -17.94 -5.40 -24.13
N ALA A 143 -17.05 -6.33 -23.77
CA ALA A 143 -17.16 -7.73 -24.15
C ALA A 143 -18.43 -8.38 -23.57
N LEU A 144 -18.75 -8.11 -22.30
CA LEU A 144 -19.97 -8.61 -21.66
C LEU A 144 -21.23 -8.08 -22.35
N ALA A 145 -21.30 -6.76 -22.61
CA ALA A 145 -22.43 -6.14 -23.28
C ALA A 145 -22.64 -6.68 -24.72
N LEU A 146 -21.56 -6.98 -25.44
CA LEU A 146 -21.64 -7.64 -26.75
C LEU A 146 -22.16 -9.08 -26.63
N GLY A 147 -21.69 -9.83 -25.63
CA GLY A 147 -22.17 -11.18 -25.34
C GLY A 147 -23.67 -11.23 -25.02
N GLU A 148 -24.15 -10.31 -24.19
CA GLU A 148 -25.58 -10.17 -23.86
C GLU A 148 -26.43 -9.88 -25.10
N ARG A 149 -26.01 -8.92 -25.94
CA ARG A 149 -26.70 -8.61 -27.21
C ARG A 149 -26.77 -9.81 -28.16
N CYS A 150 -25.71 -10.63 -28.21
CA CYS A 150 -25.73 -11.85 -29.01
C CYS A 150 -26.68 -12.89 -28.41
N ALA A 151 -26.66 -13.09 -27.10
CA ALA A 151 -27.56 -14.01 -26.41
C ALA A 151 -29.05 -13.61 -26.60
N ASP A 152 -29.37 -12.32 -26.52
CA ASP A 152 -30.72 -11.80 -26.72
C ASP A 152 -31.23 -12.00 -28.15
N LYS A 153 -30.35 -11.83 -29.15
CA LYS A 153 -30.66 -12.14 -30.56
C LYS A 153 -30.95 -13.62 -30.79
N HIS A 154 -30.28 -14.52 -30.06
CA HIS A 154 -30.52 -15.96 -30.17
C HIS A 154 -31.73 -16.44 -29.36
N ARG A 155 -32.10 -15.72 -28.30
CA ARG A 155 -33.26 -16.04 -27.44
C ARG A 155 -34.58 -15.53 -28.02
N SER A 156 -34.55 -14.48 -28.83
CA SER A 156 -35.73 -13.99 -29.55
C SER A 156 -35.96 -14.88 -30.78
N PRO A 157 -36.99 -15.74 -30.81
CA PRO A 157 -37.33 -16.43 -32.04
C PRO A 157 -37.64 -15.38 -33.11
N PRO A 158 -37.39 -15.66 -34.41
CA PRO A 158 -37.85 -14.77 -35.46
C PRO A 158 -39.36 -14.62 -35.28
N GLY A 159 -39.78 -13.48 -34.76
CA GLY A 159 -41.18 -13.15 -34.64
C GLY A 159 -41.76 -13.28 -36.05
N ASN A 160 -42.78 -14.11 -36.19
CA ASN A 160 -43.56 -14.22 -37.42
C ASN A 160 -43.98 -12.81 -37.82
N ALA A 161 -43.23 -12.22 -38.75
CA ALA A 161 -43.64 -11.03 -39.46
C ALA A 161 -44.82 -11.49 -40.33
N GLN A 162 -46.03 -11.30 -39.79
CA GLN A 162 -47.28 -11.33 -40.55
C GLN A 162 -47.38 -10.10 -41.44
#